data_AF-A0A836C988-F1
#
_entry.id   AF-A0A836C988-F1
#
_cell.length_a   1.000
_cell.length_b   1.000
_cell.length_c   1.000
_cell.angle_alpha   90.00
_cell.angle_beta   90.00
_cell.angle_gamma   90.00
#
_symmetry.space_group_name_H-M   'P 1'
#
loop_
_entity.id
_entity.type
_entity.pdbx_description
1 polymer ?
#
loop_
_entity_poly.entity_id
_entity_poly.type
_entity_poly.pdbx_seq_one_letter_code
_entity_poly.pdbx_strand_id
1 'polypeptide(L)'
;MRPQVRDLYKRFLIVGVDYPHPEGMAFVRRKVKEAFRENAHLTHEATSQTLTHVHNSESQADVNRAVGRGRRVCKDIVGFIQLKKYRAMRERYGIKEEDKAREAEAYDFHAK
;
A
#
# COMPACT_ATOMS: atom_id res chain seq x y z
N MET A 1 4.40 -12.85 -18.16
CA MET A 1 4.25 -12.26 -16.81
C MET A 1 3.17 -13.00 -16.01
N ARG A 2 3.52 -13.60 -14.86
CA ARG A 2 2.63 -14.39 -14.00
C ARG A 2 1.38 -13.57 -13.57
N PRO A 3 0.19 -14.19 -13.42
CA PRO A 3 -1.05 -13.46 -13.08
C PRO A 3 -0.98 -12.66 -11.78
N GLN A 4 -0.35 -13.21 -10.73
CA GLN A 4 -0.25 -12.56 -9.42
C GLN A 4 0.61 -11.28 -9.45
N VAL A 5 1.68 -11.28 -10.27
CA VAL A 5 2.54 -10.11 -10.49
C VAL A 5 1.75 -9.01 -11.22
N ARG A 6 0.88 -9.40 -12.16
CA ARG A 6 -0.02 -8.48 -12.87
C ARG A 6 -1.07 -7.86 -11.98
N ASP A 7 -1.71 -8.66 -11.12
CA ASP A 7 -2.64 -8.18 -10.11
C ASP A 7 -1.95 -7.15 -9.20
N LEU A 8 -0.77 -7.48 -8.68
CA LEU A 8 -0.01 -6.57 -7.83
C LEU A 8 0.32 -5.25 -8.53
N TYR A 9 0.79 -5.28 -9.78
CA TYR A 9 1.09 -4.08 -10.57
C TYR A 9 -0.16 -3.20 -10.75
N LYS A 10 -1.31 -3.79 -11.09
CA LYS A 10 -2.58 -3.06 -11.24
C LYS A 10 -3.01 -2.41 -9.93
N ARG A 11 -2.87 -3.09 -8.80
CA ARG A 11 -3.18 -2.52 -7.47
C ARG A 11 -2.37 -1.27 -7.18
N PHE A 12 -1.07 -1.30 -7.46
CA PHE A 12 -0.22 -0.11 -7.30
C PHE A 12 -0.67 1.07 -8.17
N LEU A 13 -1.12 0.81 -9.40
CA LEU A 13 -1.65 1.88 -10.25
C LEU A 13 -2.93 2.49 -9.70
N ILE A 14 -3.86 1.65 -9.21
CA ILE A 14 -5.12 2.10 -8.62
C ILE A 14 -4.86 2.95 -7.37
N VAL A 15 -4.01 2.46 -6.45
CA VAL A 15 -3.65 3.19 -5.23
C VAL A 15 -2.85 4.46 -5.55
N GLY A 16 -2.07 4.45 -6.62
CA GLY A 16 -1.26 5.57 -7.07
C GLY A 16 -2.06 6.80 -7.50
N VAL A 17 -3.33 6.64 -7.88
CA VAL A 17 -4.22 7.75 -8.28
C VAL A 17 -4.40 8.75 -7.13
N ASP A 18 -4.59 8.26 -5.91
CA ASP A 18 -4.82 9.07 -4.71
C ASP A 18 -3.51 9.40 -3.95
N TYR A 19 -2.34 9.09 -4.53
CA TYR A 19 -1.08 9.22 -3.81
C TYR A 19 -0.72 10.69 -3.58
N PRO A 20 -0.41 11.10 -2.34
CA PRO A 20 -0.30 12.51 -1.95
C PRO A 20 1.04 13.18 -2.31
N HIS A 21 1.63 12.85 -3.46
CA HIS A 21 2.87 13.44 -3.98
C HIS A 21 2.55 14.46 -5.09
N PRO A 22 3.34 15.52 -5.30
CA PRO A 22 3.11 16.50 -6.37
C PRO A 22 3.02 15.88 -7.77
N GLU A 23 3.88 14.89 -8.06
CA GLU A 23 3.84 14.10 -9.31
C GLU A 23 2.72 13.03 -9.34
N GLY A 24 2.00 12.82 -8.22
CA GLY A 24 0.90 11.89 -8.08
C GLY A 24 1.19 10.46 -8.58
N MET A 25 0.33 9.96 -9.46
CA MET A 25 0.42 8.61 -10.04
C MET A 25 1.72 8.37 -10.84
N ALA A 26 2.29 9.41 -11.46
CA ALA A 26 3.50 9.26 -12.28
C ALA A 26 4.70 8.81 -11.43
N PHE A 27 4.82 9.35 -10.22
CA PHE A 27 5.83 8.96 -9.25
C PHE A 27 5.71 7.49 -8.86
N VAL A 28 4.51 7.07 -8.46
CA VAL A 28 4.23 5.69 -8.04
C VAL A 28 4.50 4.74 -9.20
N ARG A 29 4.04 5.06 -10.41
CA ARG A 29 4.27 4.25 -11.60
C ARG A 29 5.76 4.05 -11.89
N ARG A 30 6.56 5.12 -11.81
CA ARG A 30 8.02 5.06 -12.01
C ARG A 30 8.68 4.16 -10.99
N LYS A 31 8.38 4.37 -9.70
CA LYS A 31 8.99 3.60 -8.60
C LYS A 31 8.58 2.13 -8.60
N VAL A 32 7.32 1.84 -8.88
CA VAL A 32 6.83 0.46 -9.01
C VAL A 32 7.48 -0.21 -10.22
N LYS A 33 7.61 0.48 -11.35
CA LYS A 33 8.29 -0.07 -12.54
C LYS A 33 9.77 -0.37 -12.27
N GLU A 34 10.46 0.51 -11.56
CA GLU A 34 11.84 0.33 -11.10
C GLU A 34 11.98 -0.93 -10.23
N ALA A 35 11.17 -1.04 -9.18
CA ALA A 35 11.18 -2.19 -8.27
C ALA A 35 10.84 -3.52 -8.97
N PHE A 36 9.88 -3.53 -9.90
CA PHE A 36 9.55 -4.74 -10.68
C PHE A 36 10.69 -5.13 -11.63
N ARG A 37 11.43 -4.16 -12.16
CA ARG A 37 12.59 -4.41 -13.03
C ARG A 37 13.78 -4.97 -12.25
N GLU A 38 14.03 -4.46 -11.04
CA GLU A 38 15.06 -5.01 -10.15
C GLU A 38 14.81 -6.50 -9.84
N ASN A 39 13.55 -6.88 -9.64
CA ASN A 39 13.15 -8.25 -9.36
C ASN A 39 12.94 -9.11 -10.62
N ALA A 40 13.26 -8.63 -11.83
CA ALA A 40 13.03 -9.36 -13.07
C ALA A 40 13.87 -10.65 -13.19
N HIS A 41 15.05 -10.66 -12.56
CA HIS A 41 15.97 -11.82 -12.55
C HIS A 41 15.38 -13.06 -11.86
N LEU A 42 14.43 -12.88 -10.93
CA LEU A 42 13.70 -13.97 -10.26
C LEU A 42 12.89 -14.85 -11.23
N THR A 43 12.77 -14.42 -12.50
CA THR A 43 12.12 -15.19 -13.57
C THR A 43 13.08 -16.16 -14.26
N HIS A 44 14.39 -15.90 -14.24
CA HIS A 44 15.39 -16.57 -15.09
C HIS A 44 16.08 -17.77 -14.44
N GLU A 45 16.08 -17.87 -13.11
CA GLU A 45 16.73 -18.98 -12.40
C GLU A 45 16.04 -20.35 -12.64
N ALA A 46 14.90 -20.38 -13.35
CA ALA A 46 14.16 -21.60 -13.69
C ALA A 46 14.62 -22.29 -14.99
N THR A 47 15.48 -21.69 -15.82
CA THR A 47 15.76 -22.23 -17.18
C THR A 47 17.08 -23.00 -17.30
N SER A 48 18.00 -22.90 -16.32
CA SER A 48 19.33 -23.48 -16.43
C SER A 48 19.62 -24.55 -15.38
N GLN A 49 18.69 -25.49 -15.16
CA GLN A 49 19.05 -26.80 -14.58
C GLN A 49 18.34 -27.91 -15.35
N THR A 50 19.18 -28.72 -15.98
CA THR A 50 18.90 -29.88 -16.80
C THR A 50 18.12 -30.94 -16.00
N LEU A 51 17.04 -31.47 -16.60
CA LEU A 51 16.54 -32.83 -16.40
C LEU A 51 16.58 -33.38 -14.96
N THR A 52 15.72 -32.91 -14.06
CA THR A 52 15.18 -33.69 -12.92
C THR A 52 14.02 -32.94 -12.27
N HIS A 53 12.89 -33.61 -12.05
CA HIS A 53 11.61 -33.02 -11.63
C HIS A 53 11.52 -32.55 -10.16
N VAL A 54 12.59 -32.02 -9.56
CA VAL A 54 12.61 -31.75 -8.09
C VAL A 54 12.81 -30.26 -7.70
N HIS A 55 13.31 -29.37 -8.56
CA HIS A 55 13.73 -28.01 -8.14
C HIS A 55 12.79 -26.84 -8.48
N ASN A 56 11.50 -27.07 -8.75
CA ASN A 56 10.56 -26.01 -9.14
C ASN A 56 9.87 -25.24 -7.99
N SER A 57 10.06 -25.64 -6.73
CA SER A 57 9.36 -25.04 -5.57
C SER A 57 10.00 -23.75 -5.07
N GLU A 58 11.33 -23.65 -5.10
CA GLU A 58 12.08 -22.53 -4.51
C GLU A 58 11.94 -21.23 -5.32
N SER A 59 12.08 -21.30 -6.65
CA SER A 59 11.85 -20.15 -7.54
C SER A 59 10.40 -19.63 -7.45
N GLN A 60 9.42 -20.50 -7.21
CA GLN A 60 8.05 -20.07 -6.98
C GLN A 60 7.87 -19.42 -5.61
N ALA A 61 8.56 -19.92 -4.58
CA ALA A 61 8.54 -19.34 -3.25
C ALA A 61 9.11 -17.92 -3.24
N ASP A 62 10.20 -17.65 -3.97
CA ASP A 62 10.80 -16.30 -4.03
C ASP A 62 9.91 -15.28 -4.72
N VAL A 63 9.28 -15.66 -5.83
CA VAL A 63 8.28 -14.81 -6.47
C VAL A 63 7.10 -14.55 -5.54
N ASN A 64 6.63 -15.57 -4.81
CA ASN A 64 5.54 -15.41 -3.85
C ASN A 64 5.93 -14.52 -2.67
N ARG A 65 7.16 -14.64 -2.15
CA ARG A 65 7.72 -13.76 -1.12
C ARG A 65 7.80 -12.32 -1.62
N ALA A 66 8.31 -12.10 -2.82
CA ALA A 66 8.37 -10.77 -3.43
C ALA A 66 6.97 -10.16 -3.65
N VAL A 67 6.02 -10.94 -4.16
CA VAL A 67 4.62 -10.52 -4.31
C VAL A 67 3.99 -10.22 -2.94
N GLY A 68 4.26 -11.04 -1.93
CA GLY A 68 3.78 -10.84 -0.56
C GLY A 68 4.30 -9.54 0.05
N ARG A 69 5.59 -9.25 -0.12
CA ARG A 69 6.21 -7.96 0.25
C ARG A 69 5.52 -6.81 -0.46
N GLY A 70 5.34 -6.90 -1.77
CA GLY A 70 4.64 -5.87 -2.55
C GLY A 70 3.20 -5.63 -2.09
N ARG A 71 2.46 -6.69 -1.75
CA ARG A 71 1.09 -6.57 -1.21
C ARG A 71 1.05 -5.82 0.12
N ARG A 72 2.03 -6.05 1.00
CA ARG A 72 2.15 -5.33 2.27
C ARG A 72 2.38 -3.84 2.04
N VAL A 73 3.36 -3.50 1.19
CA VAL A 73 3.65 -2.10 0.83
C VAL A 73 2.41 -1.41 0.24
N CYS A 74 1.66 -2.11 -0.62
CA CYS A 74 0.40 -1.58 -1.16
C CYS A 74 -0.60 -1.21 -0.05
N LYS A 75 -0.74 -2.05 0.99
CA LYS A 75 -1.59 -1.75 2.17
C LYS A 75 -1.06 -0.56 2.96
N ASP A 76 0.25 -0.45 3.13
CA ASP A 76 0.88 0.65 3.85
C ASP A 76 0.60 2.00 3.15
N ILE A 77 0.67 2.03 1.81
CA ILE A 77 0.33 3.22 1.01
C ILE A 77 -1.16 3.56 1.17
N VAL A 78 -2.06 2.58 1.15
CA VAL A 78 -3.50 2.82 1.37
C VAL A 78 -3.73 3.44 2.76
N GLY A 79 -3.10 2.90 3.80
CA GLY A 79 -3.17 3.46 5.15
C GLY A 79 -2.69 4.92 5.20
N PHE A 80 -1.59 5.23 4.51
CA PHE A 80 -1.08 6.60 4.43
C PHE A 80 -2.06 7.56 3.75
N ILE A 81 -2.69 7.14 2.64
CA ILE A 81 -3.71 7.92 1.95
C ILE A 81 -4.92 8.15 2.87
N GLN A 82 -5.40 7.11 3.54
CA GLN A 82 -6.52 7.21 4.48
C GLN A 82 -6.21 8.15 5.64
N LEU A 83 -5.00 8.10 6.21
CA LEU A 83 -4.58 9.01 7.26
C LEU A 83 -4.58 10.47 6.80
N LYS A 84 -4.09 10.75 5.58
CA LYS A 84 -4.16 12.11 5.03
C LYS A 84 -5.60 12.58 4.86
N LYS A 85 -6.48 11.74 4.31
CA LYS A 85 -7.91 12.03 4.14
C LYS A 85 -8.58 12.27 5.50
N TYR A 86 -8.27 11.45 6.50
CA TYR A 86 -8.76 11.60 7.87
C TYR A 86 -8.28 12.91 8.51
N ARG A 87 -6.99 13.26 8.39
CA ARG A 87 -6.46 14.53 8.90
C ARG A 87 -7.20 15.74 8.32
N ALA A 88 -7.42 15.74 7.01
CA ALA A 88 -8.17 16.81 6.34
C ALA A 88 -9.64 16.88 6.78
N MET A 89 -10.29 15.73 7.00
CA MET A 89 -11.66 15.68 7.51
C MET A 89 -11.74 16.18 8.96
N ARG A 90 -10.82 15.73 9.82
CA ARG A 90 -10.72 16.13 11.22
C ARG A 90 -10.45 17.62 11.38
N GLU A 91 -9.68 18.23 10.49
CA GLU A 91 -9.46 19.68 10.50
C GLU A 91 -10.75 20.47 10.19
N ARG A 92 -11.57 19.96 9.26
CA ARG A 92 -12.81 20.65 8.81
C ARG A 92 -14.00 20.42 9.74
N TYR A 93 -14.13 19.22 10.27
CA TYR A 93 -15.33 18.75 10.97
C TYR A 93 -15.03 18.14 12.34
N GLY A 94 -13.77 18.12 12.77
CA GLY A 94 -13.43 17.63 14.10
C GLY A 94 -14.06 18.52 15.16
N ILE A 95 -14.65 17.89 16.19
CA ILE A 95 -15.16 18.59 17.38
C ILE A 95 -14.02 19.44 17.91
N LYS A 96 -14.20 20.76 17.91
CA LYS A 96 -13.21 21.69 18.44
C LYS A 96 -13.12 21.44 19.95
N GLU A 97 -11.94 21.61 20.53
CA GLU A 97 -11.79 21.48 21.98
C GLU A 97 -12.74 22.44 22.74
N GLU A 98 -13.10 23.56 22.11
CA GLU A 98 -14.13 24.50 22.56
C GLU A 98 -15.52 23.89 22.68
N ASP A 99 -15.92 23.03 21.74
CA ASP A 99 -17.25 22.39 21.75
C ASP A 99 -17.30 21.27 22.78
N LYS A 100 -16.19 20.54 23.00
CA LYS A 100 -16.07 19.57 24.10
C LYS A 100 -16.10 20.23 25.46
N ALA A 101 -15.47 21.39 25.60
CA ALA A 101 -15.50 22.17 26.84
C ALA A 101 -16.92 22.66 27.15
N ARG A 102 -17.66 23.16 26.14
CA ARG A 102 -19.08 23.51 26.30
C ARG A 102 -19.95 22.31 26.68
N GLU A 103 -19.74 21.15 26.08
CA GLU A 103 -20.46 19.93 26.48
C GLU A 103 -20.14 19.54 27.92
N ALA A 104 -18.87 19.58 28.34
CA ALA A 104 -18.48 19.28 29.71
C ALA A 104 -19.08 20.25 30.74
N GLU A 105 -19.11 21.55 30.43
CA GLU A 105 -19.75 22.58 31.25
C GLU A 105 -21.27 22.40 31.33
N ALA A 106 -21.92 22.05 30.22
CA ALA A 106 -23.35 21.77 30.18
C ALA A 106 -23.73 20.56 31.05
N TYR A 107 -22.90 19.51 31.06
CA TYR A 107 -23.09 18.35 31.92
C TYR A 107 -22.92 18.68 33.42
N ASP A 108 -21.93 19.50 33.79
CA ASP A 108 -21.71 19.91 35.19
C ASP A 108 -22.82 20.84 35.71
N PHE A 109 -23.41 21.66 34.83
CA PHE A 109 -24.56 22.51 35.17
C PHE A 109 -25.83 21.70 35.48
N HIS A 110 -26.08 20.59 34.78
CA HIS A 110 -27.23 19.73 35.03
C HIS A 110 -27.08 18.78 36.23
N ALA A 111 -25.89 18.71 36.83
CA ALA A 111 -25.60 17.84 37.97
C ALA A 111 -25.73 18.53 39.35
N LYS A 112 -26.01 19.84 39.39
CA LYS A 112 -26.23 20.65 40.62
C LYS A 112 -27.71 20.91 40.85
#